data_AF-A0A7S3BG74-F1
#
_entry.id   AF-A0A7S3BG74-F1
#
_cell.length_a   1.000
_cell.length_b   1.000
_cell.length_c   1.000
_cell.angle_alpha   90.00
_cell.angle_beta   90.00
_cell.angle_gamma   90.00
#
_symmetry.space_group_name_H-M   'P 1'
#
loop_
_entity.id
_entity.type
_entity.pdbx_description
1 polymer ?
#
loop_
_entity_poly.entity_id
_entity_poly.type
_entity_poly.pdbx_seq_one_letter_code
_entity_poly.pdbx_strand_id
1 'polypeptide(L)'
;QKLMAAVSLLCALVGLRPACADSPSDEDLVASRQAFRQLSVLLVNRFPRVRRHASEQMYSRLLCVAPEDLGVEEDALDEAIDLLGDTRWDGDVTSVRATRDDVCRKVKVEPPTRKARGEGAPKKEAKAEHEYAALVNEAGY
;
A
#
# COMPACT_ATOMS: atom_id res chain seq x y z
N GLN A 1 -5.88 9.40 13.02
CA GLN A 1 -4.61 9.87 13.63
C GLN A 1 -3.57 8.75 13.73
N LYS A 2 -3.87 7.59 14.34
CA LYS A 2 -2.90 6.47 14.46
C LYS A 2 -2.23 6.05 13.14
N LEU A 3 -2.99 5.93 12.04
CA LEU A 3 -2.44 5.58 10.73
C LEU A 3 -1.45 6.62 10.18
N MET A 4 -1.68 7.91 10.44
CA MET A 4 -0.78 8.97 9.97
C MET A 4 0.52 8.95 10.77
N ALA A 5 0.44 8.72 12.09
CA ALA A 5 1.64 8.52 12.92
C ALA A 5 2.46 7.30 12.48
N ALA A 6 1.77 6.21 12.09
CA ALA A 6 2.43 5.04 11.53
C ALA A 6 3.15 5.36 10.21
N VAL A 7 2.56 6.17 9.31
CA VAL A 7 3.23 6.65 8.09
C VAL A 7 4.53 7.38 8.46
N SER A 8 4.47 8.36 9.36
CA SER A 8 5.66 9.15 9.73
C SER A 8 6.78 8.28 10.32
N LEU A 9 6.43 7.32 11.19
CA LEU A 9 7.40 6.39 11.77
C LEU A 9 8.01 5.47 10.71
N LEU A 10 7.20 4.92 9.81
CA LEU A 10 7.70 4.06 8.73
C LEU A 10 8.59 4.85 7.75
N CYS A 11 8.23 6.09 7.40
CA CYS A 11 9.09 6.93 6.57
C CYS A 11 10.43 7.22 7.23
N ALA A 12 10.48 7.41 8.55
CA ALA A 12 11.73 7.62 9.27
C ALA A 12 12.67 6.39 9.20
N LEU A 13 12.12 5.18 9.04
CA LEU A 13 12.90 3.94 8.90
C LEU A 13 13.45 3.73 7.49
N VAL A 14 12.84 4.31 6.46
CA VAL A 14 13.32 4.19 5.07
C VAL A 14 14.62 4.97 4.92
N GLY A 15 15.73 4.32 4.56
CA GLY A 15 17.04 4.97 4.45
C GLY A 15 17.58 5.46 5.80
N LEU A 16 17.20 4.79 6.89
CA LEU A 16 17.79 5.07 8.19
C LEU A 16 19.22 4.53 8.20
N ARG A 17 20.20 5.44 8.23
CA ARG A 17 21.61 5.09 8.34
C ARG A 17 22.17 5.55 9.68
N PRO A 18 22.91 4.70 10.42
CA PRO A 18 23.64 5.16 11.59
C PRO A 18 24.74 6.16 11.14
N ALA A 19 24.88 7.26 11.89
CA ALA A 19 25.77 8.37 11.53
C ALA A 19 27.27 7.98 11.39
N CYS A 20 27.66 6.81 11.89
CA CYS A 20 29.02 6.29 11.86
C CYS A 20 29.32 5.34 10.68
N ALA A 21 28.34 5.00 9.85
CA ALA A 21 28.53 4.07 8.74
C ALA A 21 28.75 4.80 7.41
N ASP A 22 29.84 4.48 6.71
CA ASP A 22 30.16 5.03 5.39
C ASP A 22 29.35 4.38 4.26
N SER A 23 28.89 3.13 4.47
CA SER A 23 28.13 2.33 3.50
C SER A 23 26.93 1.65 4.17
N PRO A 24 25.83 1.39 3.45
CA PRO A 24 24.64 0.74 3.99
C PRO A 24 24.93 -0.74 4.29
N SER A 25 24.54 -1.20 5.48
CA SER A 25 24.63 -2.62 5.83
C SER A 25 23.44 -3.38 5.24
N ASP A 26 23.57 -4.68 5.02
CA ASP A 26 22.47 -5.52 4.52
C ASP A 26 21.22 -5.45 5.42
N GLU A 27 21.41 -5.30 6.74
CA GLU A 27 20.33 -5.13 7.70
C GLU A 27 19.55 -3.83 7.52
N ASP A 28 20.22 -2.71 7.20
CA ASP A 28 19.62 -1.39 6.97
C ASP A 28 18.73 -1.42 5.72
N LEU A 29 19.21 -2.10 4.67
CA LEU A 29 18.47 -2.32 3.44
C LEU A 29 17.22 -3.17 3.68
N VAL A 30 17.34 -4.24 4.47
CA VAL A 30 16.20 -5.10 4.83
C VAL A 30 15.15 -4.30 5.62
N ALA A 31 15.57 -3.51 6.61
CA ALA A 31 14.67 -2.66 7.40
C ALA A 31 13.95 -1.63 6.51
N SER A 32 14.69 -0.95 5.63
CA SER A 32 14.14 0.03 4.69
C SER A 32 13.11 -0.59 3.75
N ARG A 33 13.41 -1.76 3.17
CA ARG A 33 12.47 -2.50 2.29
C ARG A 33 11.22 -2.96 3.03
N GLN A 34 11.34 -3.39 4.29
CA GLN A 34 10.20 -3.76 5.11
C GLN A 34 9.32 -2.55 5.43
N ALA A 35 9.92 -1.41 5.81
CA ALA A 35 9.20 -0.17 6.07
C ALA A 35 8.45 0.32 4.81
N PHE A 36 9.14 0.30 3.66
CA PHE A 36 8.56 0.65 2.37
C PHE A 36 7.40 -0.28 1.99
N ARG A 37 7.54 -1.60 2.23
CA ARG A 37 6.45 -2.56 2.01
C ARG A 37 5.23 -2.21 2.84
N GLN A 38 5.37 -1.82 4.11
CA GLN A 38 4.23 -1.42 4.94
C GLN A 38 3.62 -0.09 4.48
N LEU A 39 4.45 0.89 4.09
CA LEU A 39 3.95 2.15 3.50
C LEU A 39 3.16 1.90 2.22
N SER A 40 3.59 0.96 1.38
CA SER A 40 2.88 0.60 0.15
C SER A 40 1.50 -0.02 0.38
N VAL A 41 1.23 -0.58 1.57
CA VAL A 41 -0.12 -0.99 1.98
C VAL A 41 -0.98 0.23 2.29
N LEU A 42 -0.40 1.27 2.88
CA LEU A 42 -1.08 2.52 3.22
C LEU A 42 -1.36 3.39 1.99
N LEU A 43 -0.52 3.31 0.96
CA LEU A 43 -0.74 3.96 -0.34
C LEU A 43 -2.01 3.50 -1.06
N VAL A 44 -2.54 2.30 -0.75
CA VAL A 44 -3.80 1.78 -1.32
C VAL A 44 -4.89 1.58 -0.26
N ASN A 45 -4.80 2.33 0.84
CA ASN A 45 -5.77 2.28 1.93
C ASN A 45 -7.18 2.73 1.50
N ARG A 46 -8.23 2.22 2.15
CA ARG A 46 -9.63 2.64 1.87
C ARG A 46 -9.85 4.14 2.05
N PHE A 47 -9.13 4.79 2.96
CA PHE A 47 -9.31 6.21 3.27
C PHE A 47 -8.41 7.10 2.39
N PRO A 48 -8.97 7.94 1.49
CA PRO A 48 -8.18 8.78 0.57
C PRO A 48 -7.18 9.70 1.27
N ARG A 49 -7.57 10.25 2.43
CA ARG A 49 -6.69 11.11 3.25
C ARG A 49 -5.43 10.38 3.73
N VAL A 50 -5.51 9.07 4.00
CA VAL A 50 -4.35 8.28 4.42
C VAL A 50 -3.43 8.03 3.24
N ARG A 51 -3.98 7.70 2.06
CA ARG A 51 -3.19 7.46 0.84
C ARG A 51 -2.40 8.70 0.44
N ARG A 52 -3.07 9.85 0.38
CA ARG A 52 -2.45 11.13 0.07
C ARG A 52 -1.34 11.51 1.07
N HIS A 53 -1.59 11.35 2.36
CA HIS A 53 -0.56 11.65 3.35
C HIS A 53 0.62 10.68 3.28
N ALA A 54 0.36 9.40 3.04
CA ALA A 54 1.43 8.42 2.82
C ALA A 54 2.28 8.78 1.60
N SER A 55 1.66 9.17 0.48
CA SER A 55 2.41 9.56 -0.71
C SER A 55 3.22 10.83 -0.50
N GLU A 56 2.66 11.86 0.14
CA GLU A 56 3.36 13.11 0.46
C GLU A 56 4.59 12.83 1.36
N GLN A 57 4.44 12.02 2.41
CA GLN A 57 5.53 11.67 3.31
C GLN A 57 6.59 10.78 2.63
N MET A 58 6.19 9.85 1.77
CA MET A 58 7.12 9.03 1.01
C MET A 58 7.90 9.87 -0.01
N TYR A 59 7.22 10.73 -0.76
CA TYR A 59 7.82 11.65 -1.72
C TYR A 59 8.91 12.51 -1.05
N SER A 60 8.57 13.17 0.06
CA SER A 60 9.54 13.97 0.82
C SER A 60 10.70 13.13 1.37
N ARG A 61 10.44 11.88 1.76
CA ARG A 61 11.52 11.02 2.27
C ARG A 61 12.47 10.58 1.16
N LEU A 62 11.94 10.16 0.01
CA LEU A 62 12.76 9.69 -1.12
C LEU A 62 13.63 10.80 -1.71
N LEU A 63 13.15 12.05 -1.73
CA LEU A 63 13.97 13.21 -2.12
C LEU A 63 15.20 13.43 -1.23
N CYS A 64 15.21 12.91 0.01
CA CYS A 64 16.29 13.12 0.97
C CYS A 64 17.16 11.89 1.21
N VAL A 65 16.84 10.74 0.59
CA VAL A 65 17.55 9.47 0.79
C VAL A 65 18.41 9.21 -0.43
N ALA A 66 19.65 8.76 -0.22
CA ALA A 66 20.55 8.42 -1.31
C ALA A 66 20.13 7.08 -1.96
N PRO A 67 20.32 6.89 -3.28
CA PRO A 67 19.94 5.64 -3.96
C PRO A 67 20.65 4.40 -3.37
N GLU A 68 21.88 4.56 -2.87
CA GLU A 68 22.65 3.51 -2.21
C GLU A 68 21.97 3.01 -0.93
N ASP A 69 21.38 3.91 -0.14
CA ASP A 69 20.68 3.59 1.12
C ASP A 69 19.41 2.74 0.89
N LEU A 70 18.93 2.66 -0.36
CA LEU A 70 17.83 1.79 -0.78
C LEU A 70 18.31 0.60 -1.63
N GLY A 71 19.59 0.61 -2.03
CA GLY A 71 20.18 -0.36 -2.93
C GLY A 71 19.54 -0.34 -4.32
N VAL A 72 19.19 0.86 -4.82
CA VAL A 72 18.55 1.08 -6.14
C VAL A 72 19.44 1.96 -7.01
N GLU A 73 19.14 2.01 -8.31
CA GLU A 73 19.80 2.95 -9.22
C GLU A 73 19.15 4.33 -9.11
N GLU A 74 19.91 5.39 -9.41
CA GLU A 74 19.44 6.79 -9.38
C GLU A 74 18.20 6.99 -10.26
N ASP A 75 18.26 6.58 -11.53
CA ASP A 75 17.13 6.66 -12.48
C ASP A 75 15.86 5.96 -11.93
N ALA A 76 16.04 4.83 -11.24
CA ALA A 76 14.91 4.09 -10.69
C ALA A 76 14.28 4.83 -9.49
N LEU A 77 15.09 5.51 -8.68
CA LEU A 77 14.62 6.35 -7.57
C LEU A 77 13.88 7.57 -8.10
N ASP A 78 14.42 8.25 -9.11
CA ASP A 78 13.80 9.42 -9.74
C ASP A 78 12.45 9.07 -10.35
N GLU A 79 12.35 7.98 -11.12
CA GLU A 79 11.07 7.51 -11.65
C GLU A 79 10.06 7.17 -10.54
N ALA A 80 10.52 6.65 -9.39
CA ALA A 80 9.63 6.39 -8.26
C ALA A 80 9.11 7.69 -7.61
N ILE A 81 9.96 8.71 -7.53
CA ILE A 81 9.62 10.05 -7.02
C ILE A 81 8.59 10.72 -7.94
N ASP A 82 8.82 10.67 -9.26
CA ASP A 82 7.90 11.21 -10.27
C ASP A 82 6.52 10.53 -10.19
N LEU A 83 6.50 9.20 -10.14
CA LEU A 83 5.25 8.44 -9.98
C LEU A 83 4.50 8.83 -8.68
N LEU A 84 5.21 9.07 -7.58
CA LEU A 84 4.60 9.53 -6.32
C LEU A 84 4.04 10.95 -6.44
N GLY A 85 4.71 11.85 -7.15
CA GLY A 85 4.30 13.24 -7.33
C GLY A 85 3.14 13.43 -8.31
N ASP A 86 3.17 12.72 -9.43
CA ASP A 86 2.20 12.88 -10.53
C ASP A 86 0.88 12.15 -10.27
N THR A 87 0.90 11.15 -9.40
CA THR A 87 -0.28 10.34 -9.13
C THR A 87 -1.24 11.02 -8.17
N ARG A 88 -2.51 11.10 -8.55
CA ARG A 88 -3.59 11.54 -7.66
C ARG A 88 -3.99 10.45 -6.66
N TRP A 89 -3.23 10.33 -5.56
CA TRP A 89 -3.41 9.28 -4.54
C TRP A 89 -4.74 9.32 -3.79
N ASP A 90 -5.44 10.45 -3.75
CA ASP A 90 -6.80 10.54 -3.17
C ASP A 90 -7.92 10.15 -4.15
N GLY A 91 -7.58 9.79 -5.39
CA GLY A 91 -8.49 9.37 -6.44
C GLY A 91 -8.97 7.92 -6.32
N ASP A 92 -9.34 7.30 -7.45
CA ASP A 92 -9.81 5.92 -7.49
C ASP A 92 -8.74 4.92 -7.01
N VAL A 93 -9.15 3.93 -6.22
CA VAL A 93 -8.20 2.99 -5.60
C VAL A 93 -7.66 1.94 -6.58
N THR A 94 -8.35 1.69 -7.70
CA THR A 94 -7.90 0.71 -8.69
C THR A 94 -6.78 1.26 -9.56
N SER A 95 -6.87 2.53 -9.97
CA SER A 95 -5.78 3.20 -10.68
C SER A 95 -4.53 3.34 -9.81
N VAL A 96 -4.70 3.77 -8.55
CA VAL A 96 -3.61 3.95 -7.59
C VAL A 96 -2.87 2.64 -7.26
N ARG A 97 -3.54 1.48 -7.38
CA ARG A 97 -2.91 0.17 -7.15
C ARG A 97 -1.83 -0.15 -8.19
N ALA A 98 -2.09 0.14 -9.45
CA ALA A 98 -1.13 -0.12 -10.53
C ALA A 98 0.13 0.73 -10.31
N THR A 99 -0.04 2.03 -10.10
CA THR A 99 1.08 2.94 -9.80
C THR A 99 1.85 2.51 -8.54
N ARG A 100 1.16 2.10 -7.47
CA ARG A 100 1.80 1.58 -6.25
C ARG A 100 2.69 0.38 -6.56
N ASP A 101 2.24 -0.54 -7.41
CA ASP A 101 3.03 -1.71 -7.79
C ASP A 101 4.28 -1.30 -8.58
N ASP A 102 4.16 -0.32 -9.48
CA ASP A 102 5.29 0.23 -10.25
C ASP A 102 6.32 0.90 -9.34
N VAL A 103 5.88 1.74 -8.40
CA VAL A 103 6.72 2.35 -7.36
C VAL A 103 7.43 1.27 -6.53
N CYS A 104 6.74 0.20 -6.14
CA CYS A 104 7.37 -0.90 -5.40
C CYS A 104 8.48 -1.58 -6.21
N ARG A 105 8.27 -1.84 -7.51
CA ARG A 105 9.29 -2.45 -8.38
C ARG A 105 10.52 -1.57 -8.52
N LYS A 106 10.34 -0.26 -8.68
CA LYS A 106 11.45 0.71 -8.76
C LYS A 106 12.32 0.70 -7.50
N VAL A 107 11.71 0.55 -6.33
CA VAL A 107 12.43 0.48 -5.05
C VAL A 107 12.85 -0.97 -4.67
N LYS A 108 12.79 -1.91 -5.62
CA LYS A 108 13.14 -3.34 -5.42
C LYS A 108 12.37 -3.99 -4.26
N VAL A 109 11.13 -3.56 -4.03
CA VAL A 109 10.21 -4.11 -3.03
C VAL A 109 9.12 -4.91 -3.72
N GLU A 110 8.84 -6.12 -3.21
CA GLU A 110 7.72 -6.92 -3.72
C GLU A 110 6.38 -6.25 -3.37
N PRO A 111 5.50 -5.96 -4.35
CA PRO A 111 4.22 -5.34 -4.09
C PRO A 111 3.36 -6.20 -3.13
N PRO A 112 2.72 -5.60 -2.11
CA PRO A 112 1.83 -6.34 -1.24
C PRO A 112 0.65 -6.92 -2.04
N THR A 113 0.60 -8.25 -2.10
CA THR A 113 -0.56 -8.99 -2.60
C THR A 113 -1.64 -8.98 -1.53
N ARG A 114 -2.91 -8.77 -1.91
CA ARG A 114 -4.01 -9.16 -1.03
C ARG A 114 -3.94 -10.69 -0.92
N LYS A 115 -3.69 -11.21 0.28
CA LYS A 115 -4.10 -12.59 0.56
C LYS A 115 -5.58 -12.65 0.22
N ALA A 116 -5.96 -13.51 -0.73
CA ALA A 116 -7.38 -13.78 -0.96
C ALA A 116 -7.96 -14.06 0.42
N ARG A 117 -8.91 -13.23 0.84
CA ARG A 117 -9.77 -13.59 1.97
C ARG A 117 -10.33 -14.94 1.54
N GLY A 118 -9.98 -16.00 2.27
CA GLY A 118 -10.34 -17.37 1.89
C GLY A 118 -11.78 -17.40 1.40
N GLU A 119 -12.00 -18.07 0.28
CA GLU A 119 -13.32 -18.45 -0.20
C GLU A 119 -14.02 -19.18 0.96
N GLY A 120 -14.83 -18.45 1.71
CA GLY A 120 -15.17 -18.87 3.07
C GLY A 120 -15.96 -17.82 3.84
N ALA A 121 -16.87 -17.14 3.16
CA ALA A 121 -18.05 -16.59 3.83
C ALA A 121 -19.19 -16.70 2.81
N PRO A 122 -20.14 -17.63 2.99
CA PRO A 122 -21.30 -17.66 2.12
C PRO A 122 -22.01 -16.32 2.23
N LYS A 123 -22.26 -15.68 1.08
CA LYS A 123 -23.27 -14.64 0.99
C LYS A 123 -24.55 -15.27 1.56
N LYS A 124 -25.08 -14.75 2.66
CA LYS A 124 -26.48 -15.02 3.04
C LYS A 124 -27.33 -14.41 1.94
N GLU A 125 -27.64 -15.21 0.94
CA GLU A 125 -28.68 -14.91 -0.03
C GLU A 125 -30.01 -14.86 0.72
N ALA A 126 -30.81 -13.87 0.35
CA ALA A 126 -32.08 -13.53 0.97
C ALA A 126 -33.07 -14.70 0.81
N LYS A 127 -33.18 -15.53 1.84
CA LYS A 127 -34.17 -16.61 1.96
C LYS A 127 -35.50 -16.06 2.47
N ALA A 128 -36.09 -15.10 1.75
CA ALA A 128 -37.40 -14.52 2.10
C ALA A 128 -38.45 -14.67 0.98
N GLU A 129 -38.05 -14.71 -0.29
CA GLU A 129 -39.01 -14.85 -1.41
C GLU A 129 -39.51 -16.29 -1.62
N HIS A 130 -38.73 -17.30 -1.21
CA HIS A 130 -39.10 -18.70 -1.42
C HIS A 130 -40.13 -19.25 -0.41
N GLU A 131 -40.36 -18.53 0.70
CA GLU A 131 -41.30 -18.94 1.74
C GLU A 131 -42.73 -18.47 1.43
N TYR A 132 -42.88 -17.29 0.83
CA TYR A 132 -44.20 -16.80 0.38
C TYR A 132 -44.75 -17.58 -0.80
N ALA A 133 -43.89 -17.95 -1.77
CA ALA A 133 -44.33 -18.73 -2.94
C ALA A 133 -44.75 -20.17 -2.58
N ALA A 134 -44.20 -20.74 -1.50
CA ALA A 134 -44.58 -22.06 -1.01
C ALA A 134 -45.96 -22.05 -0.34
N LEU A 135 -46.26 -21.02 0.47
CA LEU A 135 -47.55 -20.90 1.15
C LEU A 135 -48.73 -20.62 0.19
N VAL A 136 -48.48 -19.98 -0.95
CA VAL A 136 -49.53 -19.71 -1.96
C VAL A 136 -49.95 -20.98 -2.70
N ASN A 137 -49.04 -21.94 -2.90
CA ASN A 137 -49.35 -23.20 -3.57
C ASN A 137 -50.01 -24.23 -2.63
N GLU A 138 -49.78 -24.15 -1.31
CA GLU A 138 -50.37 -25.08 -0.33
C GLU A 138 -51.80 -24.69 0.09
N ALA A 139 -52.16 -23.41 -0.05
CA ALA A 139 -53.49 -22.91 0.34
C ALA A 139 -54.61 -23.16 -0.68
N GLY A 140 -54.32 -23.75 -1.85
CA GLY A 140 -55.34 -24.26 -2.77
C GLY A 140 -56.37 -23.23 -3.24
N TYR A 141 -55.91 -22.14 -3.87
CA TYR A 141 -56.73 -21.29 -4.73
C TYR A 141 -56.24 -21.35 -6.17
#